data_AF-A0A8X6UK88-F1
#
_entry.id   AF-A0A8X6UK88-F1
#
_cell.length_a   1.000
_cell.length_b   1.000
_cell.length_c   1.000
_cell.angle_alpha   90.00
_cell.angle_beta   90.00
_cell.angle_gamma   90.00
#
_symmetry.space_group_name_H-M   'P 1'
#
loop_
_entity.id
_entity.type
_entity.pdbx_description
1 polymer ?
#
loop_
_entity_poly.entity_id
_entity_poly.type
_entity_poly.pdbx_seq_one_letter_code
_entity_poly.pdbx_strand_id
1 'polypeptide(L)'
;MKSAITVSEKAFEASCHVAKLITRQKKPHSVGETLIKPACMEIVRLMLGPNEVKKVNKVSLFADTVKRRIHDMSSDILGTLIKKLLLAETFALQIDETTDIKNKAQLIAIIRFVDEDFIKEHYLFCKEVP
;
A
#
# COMPACT_ATOMS: atom_id res chain seq x y z
N MET A 1 -26.30 -12.89 -7.14
CA MET A 1 -25.32 -13.83 -7.76
C MET A 1 -23.96 -13.56 -7.15
N LYS A 2 -23.31 -14.54 -6.52
CA LYS A 2 -21.87 -14.44 -6.19
C LYS A 2 -21.10 -14.61 -7.50
N SER A 3 -20.39 -13.59 -7.98
CA SER A 3 -19.48 -13.77 -9.11
C SER A 3 -18.40 -14.77 -8.69
N ALA A 4 -18.08 -15.73 -9.55
CA ALA A 4 -17.01 -16.67 -9.30
C ALA A 4 -15.68 -15.89 -9.33
N ILE A 5 -15.10 -15.63 -8.16
CA ILE A 5 -13.81 -14.94 -8.06
C ILE A 5 -12.77 -15.77 -8.82
N THR A 6 -12.23 -15.18 -9.88
CA THR A 6 -11.24 -15.82 -10.73
C THR A 6 -9.92 -15.97 -10.01
N VAL A 7 -9.10 -16.94 -10.43
CA VAL A 7 -7.73 -17.12 -9.87
C VAL A 7 -6.88 -15.85 -10.06
N SER A 8 -7.18 -15.04 -11.08
CA SER A 8 -6.49 -13.76 -11.33
C SER A 8 -6.81 -12.70 -10.27
N GLU A 9 -8.09 -12.54 -9.92
CA GLU A 9 -8.52 -11.59 -8.89
C GLU A 9 -7.92 -11.92 -7.52
N LYS A 10 -7.95 -13.20 -7.13
CA LYS A 10 -7.31 -13.64 -5.87
C LYS A 10 -5.80 -13.40 -5.88
N ALA A 11 -5.13 -13.60 -7.01
CA ALA A 11 -3.70 -13.36 -7.13
C ALA A 11 -3.35 -11.86 -7.04
N PHE A 12 -4.20 -11.00 -7.63
CA PHE A 12 -4.09 -9.56 -7.48
C PHE A 12 -4.29 -9.13 -6.03
N GLU A 13 -5.36 -9.58 -5.39
CA GLU A 13 -5.67 -9.28 -3.99
C GLU A 13 -4.53 -9.72 -3.07
N ALA A 14 -4.03 -10.95 -3.22
CA ALA A 14 -2.88 -11.45 -2.47
C ALA A 14 -1.62 -10.57 -2.68
N SER A 15 -1.36 -10.12 -3.91
CA SER A 15 -0.25 -9.21 -4.21
C SER A 15 -0.39 -7.87 -3.48
N CYS A 16 -1.59 -7.28 -3.43
CA CYS A 16 -1.87 -6.07 -2.65
C CYS A 16 -1.65 -6.28 -1.15
N HIS A 17 -2.14 -7.38 -0.59
CA HIS A 17 -1.95 -7.69 0.83
C HIS A 17 -0.48 -7.86 1.20
N VAL A 18 0.29 -8.61 0.41
CA VAL A 18 1.73 -8.77 0.65
C VAL A 18 2.45 -7.43 0.52
N ALA A 19 2.14 -6.63 -0.50
CA ALA A 19 2.73 -5.29 -0.64
C ALA A 19 2.45 -4.40 0.58
N LYS A 20 1.22 -4.42 1.10
CA LYS A 20 0.84 -3.72 2.35
C LYS A 20 1.68 -4.19 3.54
N LEU A 21 1.92 -5.49 3.69
CA LEU A 21 2.76 -6.04 4.76
C LEU A 21 4.21 -5.57 4.63
N ILE A 22 4.78 -5.60 3.42
CA ILE A 22 6.14 -5.11 3.14
C ILE A 22 6.28 -3.65 3.57
N THR A 23 5.34 -2.78 3.17
CA THR A 23 5.36 -1.35 3.51
C THR A 23 5.20 -1.11 5.00
N ARG A 24 4.26 -1.79 5.68
CA ARG A 24 4.05 -1.61 7.12
C ARG A 24 5.30 -1.96 7.93
N GLN A 25 6.06 -2.95 7.48
CA GLN A 25 7.32 -3.35 8.10
C GLN A 25 8.54 -2.57 7.60
N LYS A 26 8.32 -1.54 6.77
CA LYS A 26 9.37 -0.69 6.17
C LYS A 26 10.47 -1.51 5.48
N LYS A 27 10.09 -2.60 4.81
CA LYS A 27 11.03 -3.48 4.10
C LYS A 27 11.22 -3.04 2.65
N PRO A 28 12.38 -3.33 2.02
CA PRO A 28 12.60 -3.05 0.61
C PRO A 28 11.57 -3.79 -0.27
N HIS A 29 11.15 -3.17 -1.37
CA HIS A 29 10.17 -3.79 -2.29
C HIS A 29 10.65 -5.15 -2.86
N SER A 30 11.97 -5.29 -3.05
CA SER A 30 12.61 -6.52 -3.54
C SER A 30 12.50 -7.70 -2.57
N VAL A 31 12.09 -7.50 -1.31
CA VAL A 31 11.86 -8.64 -0.39
C VAL A 31 10.75 -9.58 -0.90
N GLY A 32 9.82 -9.05 -1.69
CA GLY A 32 8.73 -9.82 -2.30
C GLY A 32 9.24 -10.93 -3.21
N GLU A 33 10.19 -10.62 -4.09
CA GLU A 33 10.77 -11.56 -5.06
C GLU A 33 11.95 -12.35 -4.49
N THR A 34 12.77 -11.74 -3.63
CA THR A 34 14.00 -12.36 -3.12
C THR A 34 13.77 -13.35 -1.99
N LEU A 35 12.70 -13.18 -1.20
CA LEU A 35 12.46 -14.01 -0.02
C LEU A 35 11.03 -14.51 0.09
N ILE A 36 10.04 -13.62 0.03
CA ILE A 36 8.64 -13.98 0.33
C ILE A 36 8.10 -14.98 -0.68
N LYS A 37 8.25 -14.70 -1.98
CA LYS A 37 7.74 -15.59 -3.04
C LYS A 37 8.41 -16.97 -3.01
N PRO A 38 9.76 -17.09 -2.96
CA PRO A 38 10.42 -18.39 -2.80
C PRO A 38 9.96 -19.16 -1.56
N ALA A 39 9.87 -18.50 -0.40
CA ALA A 39 9.43 -19.14 0.83
C ALA A 39 7.99 -19.67 0.74
N CYS A 40 7.06 -18.88 0.20
CA CYS A 40 5.68 -19.33 -0.03
C CYS A 40 5.61 -20.53 -0.98
N MET A 41 6.42 -20.52 -2.05
CA MET A 41 6.48 -21.64 -2.99
C MET A 41 7.00 -22.92 -2.33
N GLU A 42 8.02 -22.82 -1.48
CA GLU A 42 8.60 -23.97 -0.77
C GLU A 42 7.61 -24.57 0.23
N ILE A 43 6.96 -23.72 1.04
CA ILE A 43 5.93 -24.14 2.00
C ILE A 43 4.79 -24.85 1.27
N VAL A 44 4.29 -24.26 0.18
CA VAL A 44 3.17 -24.85 -0.58
C VAL A 44 3.58 -26.14 -1.26
N ARG A 45 4.80 -26.22 -1.80
CA ARG A 45 5.34 -27.45 -2.39
C ARG A 45 5.39 -28.60 -1.38
N LEU A 46 5.91 -28.34 -0.17
CA LEU A 46 6.08 -29.35 0.87
C LEU A 46 4.76 -29.74 1.55
N MET A 47 3.88 -28.77 1.82
CA MET A 47 2.66 -28.98 2.59
C MET A 47 1.44 -29.36 1.74
N LEU A 48 1.35 -28.84 0.51
CA LEU A 48 0.17 -28.98 -0.37
C LEU A 48 0.50 -29.71 -1.67
N GLY A 49 1.78 -29.94 -1.95
CA GLY A 49 2.24 -30.65 -3.12
C GLY A 49 2.62 -29.74 -4.31
N PRO A 50 3.39 -30.27 -5.27
CA PRO A 50 3.97 -29.50 -6.36
C PRO A 50 2.94 -28.91 -7.34
N ASN A 51 1.76 -29.52 -7.46
CA ASN A 51 0.71 -29.06 -8.36
C ASN A 51 0.11 -27.70 -7.92
N GLU A 52 0.10 -27.42 -6.62
CA GLU A 52 -0.49 -26.21 -6.04
C GLU A 52 0.43 -24.98 -6.18
N VAL A 53 1.74 -25.20 -6.36
CA VAL A 53 2.74 -24.14 -6.57
C VAL A 53 2.40 -23.25 -7.76
N LYS A 54 1.77 -23.80 -8.81
CA LYS A 54 1.35 -23.05 -10.00
C LYS A 54 0.35 -21.94 -9.68
N LYS A 55 -0.50 -22.12 -8.65
CA LYS A 55 -1.47 -21.09 -8.23
C LYS A 55 -0.77 -19.92 -7.53
N VAL A 56 0.19 -20.22 -6.65
CA VAL A 56 1.00 -19.22 -5.94
C VAL A 56 1.90 -18.45 -6.90
N ASN A 57 2.44 -19.11 -7.92
CA ASN A 57 3.32 -18.45 -8.87
C ASN A 57 2.63 -17.32 -9.66
N LYS A 58 1.30 -17.35 -9.77
CA LYS A 58 0.49 -16.27 -10.37
C LYS A 58 0.49 -14.99 -9.54
N VAL A 59 0.81 -15.06 -8.25
CA VAL A 59 0.98 -13.86 -7.41
C VAL A 59 2.26 -13.16 -7.83
N SER A 60 2.13 -11.95 -8.38
CA SER A 60 3.27 -11.13 -8.76
C SER A 60 3.78 -10.34 -7.55
N LEU A 61 5.04 -10.57 -7.19
CA LEU A 61 5.73 -9.94 -6.05
C LEU A 61 7.07 -9.30 -6.44
N PHE A 62 7.30 -9.04 -7.73
CA PHE A 62 8.46 -8.28 -8.20
C PHE A 62 8.49 -6.89 -7.57
N ALA A 63 9.69 -6.32 -7.39
CA ALA A 63 9.85 -5.01 -6.74
C ALA A 63 8.97 -3.92 -7.38
N ASP A 64 8.89 -3.87 -8.71
CA ASP A 64 8.04 -2.90 -9.43
C ASP A 64 6.55 -3.16 -9.25
N THR A 65 6.15 -4.43 -9.15
CA THR A 65 4.75 -4.76 -8.86
C THR A 65 4.39 -4.33 -7.44
N VAL A 66 5.23 -4.63 -6.45
CA VAL A 66 5.03 -4.21 -5.06
C VAL A 66 4.93 -2.69 -4.99
N LYS A 67 5.87 -1.95 -5.61
CA LYS A 67 5.83 -0.49 -5.72
C LYS A 67 4.51 0.00 -6.30
N ARG A 68 4.06 -0.59 -7.42
CA ARG A 68 2.80 -0.22 -8.07
C ARG A 68 1.60 -0.49 -7.15
N ARG A 69 1.52 -1.65 -6.47
CA ARG A 69 0.43 -1.93 -5.52
C ARG A 69 0.36 -0.91 -4.40
N ILE A 70 1.52 -0.52 -3.86
CA ILE A 70 1.60 0.51 -2.81
C ILE A 70 1.07 1.84 -3.35
N HIS A 71 1.50 2.23 -4.55
CA HIS A 71 1.04 3.45 -5.19
C HIS A 71 -0.47 3.44 -5.46
N ASP A 72 -1.00 2.35 -6.04
CA ASP A 72 -2.43 2.20 -6.34
C ASP A 72 -3.27 2.30 -5.05
N MET A 73 -2.87 1.57 -3.99
CA MET A 73 -3.53 1.63 -2.68
C MET A 73 -3.44 3.02 -2.04
N SER A 74 -2.27 3.68 -2.12
CA SER A 74 -2.10 5.05 -1.63
C SER A 74 -2.99 6.04 -2.38
N SER A 75 -3.14 5.86 -3.69
CA SER A 75 -3.97 6.72 -4.54
C SER A 75 -5.45 6.55 -4.22
N ASP A 76 -5.90 5.32 -3.96
CA ASP A 76 -7.26 5.01 -3.54
C ASP A 76 -7.59 5.63 -2.17
N ILE A 77 -6.67 5.52 -1.20
CA ILE A 77 -6.79 6.17 0.12
C ILE A 77 -6.88 7.69 -0.05
N LEU A 78 -6.01 8.29 -0.87
CA LEU A 78 -6.04 9.73 -1.14
C LEU A 78 -7.35 10.16 -1.82
N GLY A 79 -7.83 9.40 -2.80
CA GLY A 79 -9.11 9.67 -3.47
C GLY A 79 -10.29 9.62 -2.49
N THR A 80 -10.28 8.67 -1.57
CA THR A 80 -11.29 8.58 -0.50
C THR A 80 -11.19 9.76 0.46
N LEU A 81 -9.98 10.15 0.87
CA LEU A 81 -9.74 11.32 1.71
C LEU A 81 -10.26 12.60 1.05
N ILE A 82 -9.93 12.83 -0.22
CA ILE A 82 -10.39 14.02 -0.98
C ILE A 82 -11.92 14.07 -1.02
N LYS A 83 -12.59 12.95 -1.30
CA LYS A 83 -14.07 12.90 -1.30
C LYS A 83 -14.66 13.31 0.05
N LYS A 84 -14.05 12.86 1.16
CA LYS A 84 -14.49 13.24 2.51
C LYS A 84 -14.25 14.72 2.80
N LEU A 85 -13.09 15.24 2.41
CA LEU A 85 -12.76 16.65 2.59
C LEU A 85 -13.68 17.58 1.80
N LEU A 86 -14.10 17.18 0.59
CA LEU A 86 -15.07 17.94 -0.21
C LEU A 86 -16.46 17.99 0.41
N LEU A 87 -16.79 17.04 1.29
CA LEU A 87 -18.06 16.98 2.04
C LEU A 87 -17.95 17.60 3.43
N ALA A 88 -16.73 17.80 3.94
CA ALA A 88 -16.50 18.37 5.26
C ALA A 88 -16.82 19.87 5.27
N GLU A 89 -17.55 20.32 6.28
CA GLU A 89 -17.85 21.75 6.46
C GLU A 89 -16.58 22.55 6.77
N THR A 90 -15.70 21.99 7.60
CA THR A 90 -14.43 22.60 8.00
C THR A 90 -13.30 21.59 8.07
N PHE A 91 -12.09 22.06 7.79
CA PHE A 91 -10.86 21.32 8.00
C PHE A 91 -9.75 22.28 8.43
N ALA A 92 -8.74 21.74 9.10
CA ALA A 92 -7.51 22.43 9.43
C ALA A 92 -6.34 21.78 8.68
N LEU A 93 -5.44 22.60 8.14
CA LEU A 93 -4.23 22.15 7.47
C LEU A 93 -3.01 22.55 8.31
N GLN A 94 -2.24 21.57 8.76
CA GLN A 94 -0.95 21.77 9.39
C GLN A 94 0.13 21.58 8.33
N ILE A 95 0.98 22.58 8.19
CA ILE A 95 2.13 22.56 7.27
C ILE A 95 3.38 22.69 8.12
N ASP A 96 4.36 21.83 7.89
CA ASP A 96 5.64 21.85 8.57
C ASP A 96 6.79 21.64 7.59
N GLU A 97 7.94 22.24 7.88
CA GLU A 97 9.17 22.10 7.10
C GLU A 97 10.20 21.31 7.90
N THR A 98 10.65 20.18 7.34
CA THR A 98 11.73 19.36 7.91
C THR A 98 12.84 19.19 6.91
N THR A 99 14.04 18.82 7.36
CA THR A 99 15.15 18.44 6.48
C THR A 99 15.30 16.91 6.45
N ASP A 100 15.58 16.35 5.28
CA ASP A 100 15.88 14.92 5.12
C ASP A 100 17.38 14.61 5.38
N ILE A 101 17.74 13.33 5.29
CA ILE A 101 19.14 12.87 5.47
C ILE A 101 20.12 13.40 4.41
N LYS A 102 19.63 14.07 3.37
CA LYS A 102 20.41 14.71 2.31
C LYS A 102 20.41 16.24 2.45
N ASN A 103 19.98 16.77 3.60
CA ASN A 103 19.82 18.21 3.87
C ASN A 103 18.90 18.92 2.89
N LYS A 104 17.93 18.20 2.32
CA LYS A 104 16.91 18.81 1.47
C LYS A 104 15.69 19.16 2.30
N ALA A 105 15.18 20.38 2.12
CA ALA A 105 13.95 20.81 2.74
C ALA A 105 12.76 19.99 2.20
N GLN A 106 11.91 19.52 3.11
CA GLN A 106 10.73 18.71 2.87
C GLN A 106 9.54 19.41 3.52
N LEU A 107 8.53 19.72 2.72
CA LEU A 107 7.27 20.26 3.19
C LEU A 107 6.28 19.13 3.46
N ILE A 108 5.85 19.00 4.70
CA ILE A 108 4.87 18.01 5.15
C ILE A 108 3.53 18.71 5.37
N ALA A 109 2.47 18.12 4.82
CA ALA A 109 1.10 18.57 5.02
C ALA A 109 0.28 17.48 5.71
N ILE A 110 -0.36 17.85 6.83
CA ILE A 110 -1.27 17.02 7.61
C ILE A 110 -2.61 17.73 7.68
N ILE A 111 -3.70 17.01 7.41
CA ILE A 111 -5.06 17.54 7.46
C ILE A 111 -5.83 16.96 8.63
N ARG A 112 -6.62 17.80 9.29
CA ARG A 112 -7.56 17.41 10.36
C ARG A 112 -8.96 17.85 9.97
N PHE A 113 -9.94 16.96 10.08
CA PHE A 113 -11.34 17.26 9.78
C PHE A 113 -12.26 16.37 10.63
N VAL A 114 -13.53 16.75 10.74
CA VAL A 114 -14.54 15.94 11.43
C VAL A 114 -15.11 14.91 10.45
N ASP A 115 -15.06 13.63 10.82
CA ASP A 115 -15.58 12.50 10.06
C ASP A 115 -16.32 11.58 11.02
N GLU A 116 -17.65 11.47 10.85
CA GLU A 116 -18.54 10.68 11.73
C GLU A 116 -18.43 11.14 13.20
N ASP A 117 -18.49 12.45 13.45
CA ASP A 117 -18.38 13.09 14.77
C ASP A 117 -17.01 12.97 15.47
N PHE A 118 -16.01 12.36 14.83
CA PHE A 118 -14.65 12.29 15.35
C PHE A 118 -13.69 13.17 14.53
N ILE A 119 -12.77 13.85 15.22
CA ILE A 119 -11.66 14.53 14.57
C ILE A 119 -10.68 13.45 14.07
N LYS A 120 -10.51 13.36 12.76
CA LYS A 120 -9.54 12.47 12.12
C LYS A 120 -8.38 13.28 11.57
N GLU A 121 -7.18 12.76 11.77
CA GLU A 121 -5.93 13.31 11.24
C GLU A 121 -5.42 12.41 10.13
N HIS A 122 -5.05 13.01 8.99
CA HIS A 122 -4.50 12.29 7.86
C HIS A 122 -3.28 13.01 7.30
N TYR A 123 -2.25 12.22 6.97
CA TYR A 123 -1.15 12.69 6.15
C TYR A 123 -1.63 12.95 4.72
N LEU A 124 -1.37 14.15 4.20
CA LEU A 124 -1.79 14.55 2.85
C LEU A 124 -0.65 14.36 1.84
N PHE A 125 0.51 14.98 2.09
CA PHE A 125 1.71 14.78 1.28
C PHE A 125 2.99 15.19 2.03
N CYS A 126 4.13 14.77 1.47
CA CYS A 126 5.47 15.26 1.77
C CYS A 126 6.16 15.49 0.43
N LYS A 127 6.67 16.69 0.21
CA LYS A 127 7.36 17.04 -1.03
C LYS A 127 8.63 17.81 -0.74
N GLU A 128 9.68 17.47 -1.46
CA GLU A 128 10.90 18.29 -1.53
C GLU A 128 10.53 19.68 -2.07
N VAL A 129 10.99 20.73 -1.38
CA VAL A 129 10.85 22.12 -1.84
C VAL A 129 12.19 22.61 -2.43
N PRO A 130 12.14 23.55 -3.39
CA PRO A 130 13.34 24.07 -4.06
C PRO A 130 14.39 24.67 -3.13
#